data_AF-A0A0D0DP89-F1
#
_entry.id   AF-A0A0D0DP89-F1
#
_cell.length_a   1.000
_cell.length_b   1.000
_cell.length_c   1.000
_cell.angle_alpha   90.00
_cell.angle_beta   90.00
_cell.angle_gamma   90.00
#
_symmetry.space_group_name_H-M   'P 1'
#
loop_
_entity.id
_entity.type
_entity.pdbx_description
1 polymer ?
#
loop_
_entity_poly.entity_id
_entity_poly.type
_entity_poly.pdbx_seq_one_letter_code
_entity_poly.pdbx_strand_id
1 'polypeptide(L)'
;SDWECVNDTCTIISNANNIQHLFSHERQPALWHAIPSFEELQTAWEEKHDLPKYSIYTEAIAGALMKIRKYYNKFDNKPIYALALVLHPYYKLTYIKMAWG
;
A
#
# COMPACT_ATOMS: atom_id res chain seq x y z
N SER A 1 3.26 -28.00 6.34
CA SER A 1 4.64 -28.05 6.87
C SER A 1 5.08 -26.66 7.30
N ASP A 2 5.84 -26.48 8.38
CA ASP A 2 6.24 -25.15 8.89
C ASP A 2 6.85 -24.22 7.82
N TRP A 3 7.52 -24.79 6.82
CA TRP A 3 8.04 -24.08 5.66
C TRP A 3 6.99 -23.39 4.79
N GLU A 4 5.79 -23.96 4.67
CA GLU A 4 4.66 -23.33 3.95
C GLU A 4 4.21 -22.07 4.71
N CYS A 5 4.15 -22.15 6.04
CA CYS A 5 3.84 -20.98 6.86
C CYS A 5 4.88 -19.87 6.70
N VAL A 6 6.16 -20.23 6.71
CA VAL A 6 7.25 -19.28 6.48
C VAL A 6 7.14 -18.66 5.10
N ASN A 7 6.88 -19.46 4.06
CA ASN A 7 6.76 -18.96 2.69
C ASN A 7 5.56 -18.02 2.51
N ASP A 8 4.42 -18.34 3.12
CA ASP A 8 3.23 -17.48 3.07
C ASP A 8 3.45 -16.18 3.84
N THR A 9 4.12 -16.25 4.99
CA THR A 9 4.52 -15.06 5.76
C THR A 9 5.48 -14.18 4.95
N CYS A 10 6.50 -14.77 4.31
CA CYS A 10 7.39 -14.05 3.41
C CYS A 10 6.60 -13.36 2.30
N THR A 11 5.65 -14.07 1.68
CA THR A 11 4.80 -13.52 0.63
C THR A 11 4.00 -12.30 1.11
N ILE A 12 3.40 -12.35 2.31
CA ILE A 12 2.64 -11.24 2.90
C ILE A 12 3.57 -10.04 3.18
N ILE A 13 4.74 -10.28 3.76
CA ILE A 13 5.70 -9.23 4.14
C ILE A 13 6.34 -8.60 2.89
N SER A 14 6.55 -9.38 1.81
CA SER A 14 7.10 -8.87 0.55
C SER A 14 6.27 -7.72 -0.04
N ASN A 15 4.94 -7.71 0.14
CA ASN A 15 4.10 -6.58 -0.28
C ASN A 15 4.56 -5.28 0.39
N ALA A 16 4.72 -5.28 1.72
CA ALA A 16 5.18 -4.09 2.45
C ALA A 16 6.63 -3.73 2.11
N ASN A 17 7.50 -4.73 1.95
CA ASN A 17 8.90 -4.51 1.59
C ASN A 17 9.06 -3.82 0.23
N ASN A 18 8.29 -4.25 -0.78
CA ASN A 18 8.31 -3.63 -2.10
C ASN A 18 7.91 -2.16 -2.05
N ILE A 19 6.86 -1.85 -1.30
CA ILE A 19 6.40 -0.47 -1.10
C ILE A 19 7.44 0.36 -0.34
N GLN A 20 8.07 -0.18 0.70
CA GLN A 20 9.16 0.51 1.42
C GLN A 20 10.32 0.88 0.49
N HIS A 21 10.70 -0.02 -0.43
CA HIS A 21 11.79 0.25 -1.36
C HIS A 21 11.49 1.45 -2.28
N LEU A 22 10.23 1.69 -2.65
CA LEU A 22 9.85 2.88 -3.43
C LEU A 22 10.23 4.18 -2.69
N PHE A 23 10.06 4.23 -1.37
CA PHE A 23 10.38 5.40 -0.55
C PHE A 23 11.85 5.51 -0.15
N SER A 24 12.67 4.48 -0.42
CA SER A 24 14.09 4.48 -0.11
C SER A 24 14.96 5.14 -1.20
N HIS A 25 14.35 5.63 -2.29
CA HIS A 25 15.09 6.28 -3.37
C HIS A 25 15.49 7.71 -2.99
N GLU A 26 16.79 7.96 -2.84
CA GLU A 26 17.31 9.29 -2.48
C GLU A 26 17.26 10.30 -3.63
N ARG A 27 17.21 9.83 -4.89
CA ARG A 27 17.39 10.66 -6.09
C ARG A 27 16.10 10.97 -6.85
N GLN A 28 14.98 10.37 -6.45
CA GLN A 28 13.71 10.56 -7.13
C GLN A 28 12.64 11.08 -6.16
N PRO A 29 11.75 11.98 -6.59
CA PRO A 29 10.64 12.42 -5.76
C PRO A 29 9.77 11.22 -5.36
N ALA A 30 9.79 10.84 -4.08
CA ALA A 30 9.01 9.70 -3.59
C ALA A 30 7.62 10.11 -3.08
N LEU A 31 7.36 11.41 -2.89
CA LEU A 31 6.17 11.88 -2.20
C LEU A 31 4.87 11.59 -2.97
N TRP A 32 4.90 11.64 -4.30
CA TRP A 32 3.74 11.34 -5.14
C TRP A 32 3.33 9.86 -5.06
N HIS A 33 4.26 8.95 -4.73
CA HIS A 33 3.95 7.53 -4.54
C HIS A 33 3.18 7.23 -3.26
N ALA A 34 3.13 8.15 -2.30
CA ALA A 34 2.57 7.88 -0.97
C ALA A 34 1.13 7.37 -1.00
N ILE A 35 0.24 8.05 -1.74
CA ILE A 35 -1.17 7.64 -1.82
C ILE A 35 -1.31 6.35 -2.65
N PRO A 36 -0.78 6.25 -3.90
CA PRO A 36 -0.92 5.04 -4.71
C PRO A 36 -0.35 3.79 -4.05
N SER A 37 0.83 3.89 -3.45
CA SER A 37 1.48 2.75 -2.81
C SER A 37 0.72 2.25 -1.57
N PHE A 38 0.02 3.13 -0.86
CA PHE A 38 -0.82 2.72 0.27
C PHE A 38 -2.11 2.04 -0.23
N GLU A 39 -2.73 2.56 -1.29
CA GLU A 39 -3.91 1.95 -1.92
C GLU A 39 -3.58 0.58 -2.52
N GLU A 40 -2.43 0.45 -3.19
CA GLU A 40 -1.92 -0.83 -3.71
C GLU A 40 -1.67 -1.84 -2.59
N LEU A 41 -1.01 -1.42 -1.50
CA LEU A 41 -0.75 -2.29 -0.36
C LEU A 41 -2.04 -2.73 0.33
N GLN A 42 -2.99 -1.82 0.50
CA GLN A 42 -4.30 -2.12 1.06
C GLN A 42 -5.02 -3.18 0.21
N THR A 43 -5.09 -2.95 -1.11
CA THR A 43 -5.76 -3.85 -2.06
C THR A 43 -5.13 -5.24 -2.03
N ALA A 44 -3.80 -5.33 -2.08
CA ALA A 44 -3.09 -6.61 -2.04
C ALA A 44 -3.32 -7.39 -0.73
N TRP A 45 -3.54 -6.70 0.39
CA TRP A 45 -3.82 -7.34 1.67
C TRP A 45 -5.31 -7.68 1.87
N GLU A 46 -6.23 -6.89 1.30
CA GLU A 46 -7.65 -7.25 1.22
C GLU A 46 -7.84 -8.54 0.39
N GLU A 47 -7.19 -8.62 -0.78
CA GLU A 47 -7.21 -9.85 -1.60
C GLU A 47 -6.65 -11.06 -0.84
N LYS A 48 -5.55 -10.87 -0.08
CA LYS A 48 -4.98 -11.96 0.73
C LYS A 48 -5.86 -12.34 1.91
N HIS A 49 -6.53 -11.38 2.54
CA HIS A 49 -7.46 -11.63 3.64
C HIS A 49 -8.60 -12.56 3.21
N ASP A 50 -9.11 -12.39 1.99
CA ASP A 50 -10.26 -13.13 1.48
C ASP A 50 -9.90 -14.49 0.85
N LEU A 51 -8.62 -14.72 0.55
CA LEU A 51 -8.14 -15.98 0.00
C LEU A 51 -8.09 -17.09 1.08
N PRO A 52 -8.75 -18.25 0.88
CA PRO A 52 -8.75 -19.36 1.85
C PRO A 52 -7.36 -19.83 2.26
N LYS A 53 -6.38 -19.67 1.36
CA LYS A 53 -4.96 -19.97 1.58
C LYS A 53 -4.40 -19.26 2.82
N TYR A 54 -4.84 -18.03 3.10
CA TYR A 54 -4.30 -17.23 4.19
C TYR A 54 -5.23 -17.16 5.41
N SER A 55 -6.18 -18.09 5.53
CA SER A 55 -7.15 -18.14 6.65
C SER A 55 -6.52 -18.15 8.05
N ILE A 56 -5.31 -18.69 8.20
CA ILE A 56 -4.58 -18.69 9.46
C ILE A 56 -3.95 -17.32 9.80
N TYR A 57 -3.83 -16.41 8.82
CA TYR A 57 -3.24 -15.08 8.97
C TYR A 57 -4.29 -13.97 9.00
N THR A 58 -5.57 -14.30 8.88
CA THR A 58 -6.66 -13.33 8.72
C THR A 58 -6.65 -12.26 9.81
N GLU A 59 -6.43 -12.63 11.08
CA GLU A 59 -6.31 -11.66 12.18
C GLU A 59 -5.09 -10.74 12.05
N ALA A 60 -3.95 -11.29 11.63
CA ALA A 60 -2.73 -10.52 11.43
C ALA A 60 -2.88 -9.53 10.26
N ILE A 61 -3.47 -9.99 9.15
CA ILE A 61 -3.76 -9.17 7.97
C ILE A 61 -4.78 -8.08 8.32
N ALA A 62 -5.83 -8.39 9.08
CA ALA A 62 -6.78 -7.39 9.57
C ALA A 62 -6.11 -6.31 10.44
N GLY A 63 -5.20 -6.71 11.33
CA GLY A 63 -4.37 -5.78 12.09
C GLY A 63 -3.48 -4.88 11.20
N ALA A 64 -2.93 -5.46 10.13
CA ALA A 64 -2.12 -4.75 9.15
C ALA A 64 -2.94 -3.74 8.32
N LEU A 65 -4.14 -4.11 7.88
CA LEU A 65 -5.11 -3.23 7.20
C LEU A 65 -5.55 -2.07 8.10
N MET A 66 -5.82 -2.34 9.38
CA MET A 66 -6.13 -1.29 10.36
C MET A 66 -4.96 -0.30 10.50
N LYS A 67 -3.72 -0.80 10.47
CA LYS A 67 -2.53 0.05 10.50
C LYS A 67 -2.42 0.91 9.24
N ILE A 68 -2.63 0.35 8.05
CA ILE A 68 -2.64 1.12 6.79
C ILE A 68 -3.67 2.23 6.87
N ARG A 69 -4.93 1.89 7.20
CA ARG A 69 -6.03 2.84 7.31
C ARG A 69 -5.70 4.01 8.25
N LYS A 70 -5.09 3.71 9.42
CA LYS A 70 -4.67 4.74 10.38
C LYS A 70 -3.71 5.78 9.76
N TYR A 71 -2.81 5.36 8.88
CA TYR A 71 -1.85 6.26 8.24
C TYR A 71 -2.38 6.87 6.95
N TYR A 72 -3.18 6.14 6.18
CA TYR A 72 -3.86 6.65 5.00
C TYR A 72 -4.77 7.84 5.36
N ASN A 73 -5.57 7.74 6.43
CA ASN A 73 -6.41 8.83 6.94
C ASN A 73 -5.62 10.09 7.36
N LYS A 74 -4.30 10.00 7.53
CA LYS A 74 -3.47 11.19 7.81
C LYS A 74 -3.19 12.00 6.55
N PHE A 75 -3.35 11.42 5.36
CA PHE A 75 -3.18 12.12 4.09
C PHE A 75 -4.31 13.13 3.84
N ASP A 76 -5.52 12.86 4.34
CA ASP A 76 -6.68 13.76 4.22
C ASP A 76 -6.38 15.18 4.72
N ASN A 77 -5.59 15.29 5.79
CA ASN A 77 -5.21 16.56 6.39
C ASN A 77 -3.92 17.17 5.80
N LYS A 78 -3.37 16.56 4.74
CA LYS A 78 -2.07 16.90 4.17
C LYS A 78 -2.18 17.00 2.64
N PRO A 79 -2.68 18.14 2.11
CA PRO A 79 -2.93 18.30 0.67
C PRO A 79 -1.67 18.18 -0.18
N ILE A 80 -0.47 18.29 0.42
CA ILE A 80 0.81 18.14 -0.27
C ILE A 80 0.98 16.78 -0.97
N TYR A 81 0.38 15.69 -0.45
CA TYR A 81 0.46 14.37 -1.10
C TYR A 81 -0.38 14.31 -2.37
N ALA A 82 -1.61 14.84 -2.33
CA ALA A 82 -2.45 14.97 -3.52
C ALA A 82 -1.83 15.95 -4.53
N LEU A 83 -1.26 17.07 -4.05
CA LEU A 83 -0.57 18.03 -4.92
C LEU A 83 0.65 17.40 -5.61
N ALA A 84 1.44 16.58 -4.89
CA ALA A 84 2.59 15.88 -5.47
C ALA A 84 2.18 14.94 -6.61
N LEU A 85 1.04 14.24 -6.47
CA LEU A 85 0.44 13.45 -7.55
C LEU A 85 0.06 14.29 -8.77
N VAL A 86 -0.61 15.43 -8.54
CA VAL A 86 -1.05 16.34 -9.61
C VAL A 86 0.14 16.97 -10.35
N LEU A 87 1.22 17.26 -9.63
CA LEU A 87 2.44 17.82 -10.22
C LEU A 87 3.27 16.76 -10.96
N HIS A 88 3.01 15.47 -10.75
CA HIS A 88 3.73 14.42 -11.47
C HIS A 88 3.41 14.51 -12.97
N PRO A 89 4.43 14.69 -13.85
CA PRO A 89 4.22 15.03 -15.25
C PRO A 89 3.47 13.96 -16.04
N TYR A 90 3.51 12.70 -15.59
CA TYR A 90 2.79 11.58 -16.20
C TYR A 90 1.35 11.43 -15.68
N TYR A 91 1.14 11.53 -14.36
CA TYR A 91 -0.16 11.19 -13.75
C TYR A 91 -1.12 12.38 -13.75
N LYS A 92 -0.62 13.60 -13.45
CA LYS A 92 -1.43 14.82 -13.41
C LYS A 92 -2.77 14.59 -12.71
N LEU A 93 -3.87 14.98 -13.35
CA LEU A 93 -5.24 14.74 -12.86
C LEU A 93 -5.78 13.35 -13.23
N THR A 94 -5.08 12.59 -14.07
CA THR A 94 -5.53 11.28 -14.56
C THR A 94 -5.67 10.28 -13.41
N TYR A 95 -4.72 10.28 -12.47
CA TYR A 95 -4.79 9.40 -11.30
C TYR A 95 -6.02 9.70 -10.44
N ILE A 96 -6.22 10.98 -10.10
CA ILE A 96 -7.36 11.42 -9.29
C ILE A 96 -8.68 11.02 -9.96
N LYS A 97 -8.78 11.19 -11.29
CA LYS A 97 -9.98 10.79 -12.04
C LYS A 97 -10.25 9.29 -12.00
N MET A 98 -9.19 8.49 -12.06
CA MET A 98 -9.30 7.03 -12.03
C MET A 98 -9.64 6.51 -10.63
N ALA A 99 -9.00 7.07 -9.60
CA ALA A 99 -9.14 6.60 -8.23
C ALA A 99 -10.39 7.15 -7.53
N TRP A 100 -10.77 8.41 -7.80
CA TRP A 100 -11.74 9.17 -7.00
C TRP A 100 -12.95 9.73 -7.77
N GLY A 101 -13.01 9.61 -9.10
CA GLY A 101 -14.14 10.03 -9.96
C GLY A 101 -14.02 11.45 -10.55
#